data_AF-A0A929KBL3-F1
#
_entry.id   AF-A0A929KBL3-F1
#
_cell.length_a   1.000
_cell.length_b   1.000
_cell.length_c   1.000
_cell.angle_alpha   90.00
_cell.angle_beta   90.00
_cell.angle_gamma   90.00
#
_symmetry.space_group_name_H-M   'P 1'
#
loop_
_entity.id
_entity.type
_entity.pdbx_description
1 polymer ?
#
loop_
_entity_poly.entity_id
_entity_poly.type
_entity_poly.pdbx_seq_one_letter_code
_entity_poly.pdbx_strand_id
1 'polypeptide(L)'
;SNSAKILAEIMKGCSISKELADDSFFLVCHHETGGTRHADILRDADGISFFHVNLPYYFIRNGIEETKRRYLWGYRRLPNNLKGLVAEFDYQNKELASLVRTCIGE
;
A
#
# COMPACT_ATOMS: atom_id res chain seq x y z
N SER A 1 15.61 3.08 7.28
CA SER A 1 14.52 2.40 8.00
C SER A 1 15.08 1.30 8.91
N ASN A 2 14.52 1.07 10.12
CA ASN A 2 14.94 -0.04 10.98
C ASN A 2 14.60 -1.41 10.37
N SER A 3 13.46 -1.53 9.69
CA SER A 3 13.05 -2.78 9.01
C SER A 3 14.03 -3.15 7.88
N ALA A 4 14.49 -2.18 7.11
CA ALA A 4 15.46 -2.41 6.04
C ALA A 4 16.80 -2.96 6.57
N LYS A 5 17.27 -2.47 7.74
CA LYS A 5 18.50 -2.97 8.38
C LYS A 5 18.35 -4.41 8.81
N ILE A 6 17.24 -4.75 9.47
CA ILE A 6 16.93 -6.13 9.88
C ILE A 6 16.87 -7.05 8.65
N LEU A 7 16.20 -6.60 7.58
CA LEU A 7 16.14 -7.36 6.32
C LEU A 7 17.54 -7.61 5.73
N ALA A 8 18.42 -6.60 5.71
CA ALA A 8 19.79 -6.75 5.23
C ALA A 8 20.60 -7.78 6.05
N GLU A 9 20.44 -7.79 7.37
CA GLU A 9 21.09 -8.78 8.23
C GLU A 9 20.59 -10.21 7.95
N ILE A 10 19.29 -10.39 7.76
CA ILE A 10 18.69 -11.68 7.38
C ILE A 10 19.22 -12.14 6.02
N MET A 11 19.21 -11.26 5.00
CA MET A 11 19.69 -11.57 3.65
C MET A 11 21.17 -11.96 3.65
N LYS A 12 21.99 -11.30 4.48
CA LYS A 12 23.39 -11.68 4.69
C LYS A 12 23.52 -13.09 5.27
N GLY A 13 22.71 -13.44 6.28
CA GLY A 13 22.65 -14.79 6.84
C GLY A 13 22.20 -15.85 5.83
N CYS A 14 21.35 -15.47 4.88
CA CYS A 14 20.88 -16.34 3.80
C CYS A 14 21.80 -16.40 2.57
N SER A 15 22.99 -15.78 2.61
CA SER A 15 23.94 -15.73 1.48
C SER A 15 23.36 -15.15 0.18
N ILE A 16 22.42 -14.20 0.29
CA ILE A 16 21.88 -13.48 -0.85
C ILE A 16 22.98 -12.60 -1.48
N SER A 17 22.99 -12.50 -2.81
CA SER A 17 23.94 -11.66 -3.54
C SER A 17 23.85 -10.21 -3.07
N LYS A 18 25.00 -9.53 -2.96
CA LYS A 18 25.08 -8.14 -2.52
C LYS A 18 24.19 -7.20 -3.36
N GLU A 19 24.18 -7.38 -4.68
CA GLU A 19 23.35 -6.59 -5.61
C GLU A 19 21.86 -6.66 -5.24
N LEU A 20 21.29 -7.86 -5.16
CA LEU A 20 19.90 -8.06 -4.77
C LEU A 20 19.59 -7.53 -3.36
N ALA A 21 20.55 -7.68 -2.43
CA ALA A 21 20.40 -7.20 -1.06
C ALA A 21 20.35 -5.67 -0.98
N ASP A 22 21.24 -4.99 -1.70
CA ASP A 22 21.30 -3.53 -1.77
C ASP A 22 20.03 -2.96 -2.44
N ASP A 23 19.57 -3.59 -3.53
CA ASP A 23 18.31 -3.21 -4.19
C ASP A 23 17.09 -3.39 -3.29
N SER A 24 16.99 -4.53 -2.60
CA SER A 24 15.89 -4.81 -1.68
C SER A 24 15.90 -3.85 -0.48
N PHE A 25 17.08 -3.56 0.07
CA PHE A 25 17.25 -2.57 1.14
C PHE A 25 16.77 -1.19 0.70
N PHE A 26 17.17 -0.77 -0.51
CA PHE A 26 16.77 0.50 -1.08
C PHE A 26 15.25 0.58 -1.25
N LEU A 27 14.63 -0.45 -1.83
CA LEU A 27 13.19 -0.52 -2.03
C LEU A 27 12.43 -0.44 -0.70
N VAL A 28 12.83 -1.19 0.33
CA VAL A 28 12.18 -1.12 1.64
C VAL A 28 12.32 0.26 2.28
N CYS A 29 13.45 0.96 2.08
CA CYS A 29 13.60 2.31 2.60
C CYS A 29 12.69 3.35 1.93
N HIS A 30 12.29 3.12 0.67
CA HIS A 30 11.63 4.14 -0.14
C HIS A 30 10.22 3.77 -0.60
N HIS A 31 9.74 2.54 -0.39
CA HIS A 31 8.43 2.11 -0.89
C HIS A 31 7.23 2.91 -0.36
N GLU A 32 7.36 3.67 0.73
CA GLU A 32 6.28 4.54 1.19
C GLU A 32 6.27 5.91 0.51
N THR A 33 7.45 6.44 0.16
CA THR A 33 7.63 7.79 -0.41
C THR A 33 7.80 7.77 -1.93
N GLY A 34 8.36 6.70 -2.47
CA GLY A 34 8.83 6.60 -3.84
C GLY A 34 10.12 7.39 -4.09
N GLY A 35 10.27 7.91 -5.32
CA GLY A 35 11.39 8.78 -5.72
C GLY A 35 12.35 8.17 -6.76
N THR A 36 12.10 6.92 -7.15
CA THR A 36 12.72 6.28 -8.32
C THR A 36 11.66 5.43 -8.99
N ARG A 37 11.85 5.12 -10.28
CA ARG A 37 10.90 4.28 -11.02
C ARG A 37 10.57 2.97 -10.30
N HIS A 38 11.57 2.27 -9.75
CA HIS A 38 11.35 1.00 -9.06
C HIS A 38 10.63 1.18 -7.71
N ALA A 39 11.01 2.20 -6.93
CA ALA A 39 10.35 2.49 -5.66
C ALA A 39 8.90 2.99 -5.87
N ASP A 40 8.64 3.77 -6.91
CA ASP A 40 7.30 4.24 -7.28
C ASP A 40 6.40 3.06 -7.69
N ILE A 41 6.92 2.12 -8.50
CA ILE A 41 6.19 0.88 -8.84
C ILE A 41 5.80 0.10 -7.58
N LEU A 42 6.75 -0.08 -6.65
CA LEU A 42 6.48 -0.83 -5.42
C LEU A 42 5.49 -0.10 -4.51
N ARG A 43 5.64 1.22 -4.35
CA ARG A 43 4.69 2.06 -3.59
C ARG A 43 3.28 1.93 -4.13
N ASP A 44 3.14 2.03 -5.44
CA ASP A 44 1.86 2.01 -6.12
C ASP A 44 1.22 0.62 -6.00
N ALA A 45 2.01 -0.45 -6.16
CA ALA A 45 1.56 -1.83 -5.95
C ALA A 45 1.10 -2.08 -4.50
N ASP A 46 1.87 -1.62 -3.51
CA ASP A 46 1.50 -1.71 -2.08
C ASP A 46 0.19 -0.96 -1.82
N GLY A 47 0.08 0.27 -2.32
CA GLY A 47 -1.13 1.09 -2.22
C GLY A 47 -2.36 0.41 -2.81
N ILE A 48 -2.28 -0.08 -4.06
CA ILE A 48 -3.38 -0.80 -4.70
C ILE A 48 -3.75 -2.06 -3.91
N SER A 49 -2.76 -2.83 -3.45
CA SER A 49 -2.99 -4.06 -2.69
C SER A 49 -3.74 -3.78 -1.38
N PHE A 50 -3.50 -2.62 -0.76
CA PHE A 50 -4.25 -2.21 0.42
C PHE A 50 -5.73 -2.05 0.11
N PHE A 51 -6.07 -1.31 -0.95
CA PHE A 51 -7.48 -1.11 -1.33
C PHE A 51 -8.15 -2.42 -1.75
N HIS A 52 -7.48 -3.24 -2.54
CA HIS A 52 -8.07 -4.46 -3.08
C HIS A 52 -8.23 -5.56 -2.03
N VAL A 53 -7.19 -5.80 -1.23
CA VAL A 53 -7.08 -6.98 -0.36
C VAL A 53 -7.28 -6.62 1.11
N ASN A 54 -6.65 -5.55 1.59
CA ASN A 54 -6.55 -5.29 3.03
C ASN A 54 -7.68 -4.42 3.59
N LEU A 55 -8.29 -3.57 2.77
CA LEU A 55 -9.34 -2.65 3.22
C LEU A 55 -10.53 -3.38 3.87
N PRO A 56 -11.04 -4.53 3.36
CA PRO A 56 -12.08 -5.28 4.03
C PRO A 56 -11.71 -5.72 5.46
N TYR A 57 -10.51 -6.24 5.65
CA TYR A 57 -10.03 -6.66 6.96
C TYR A 57 -9.78 -5.47 7.89
N TYR A 58 -9.29 -4.37 7.33
CA TYR A 58 -9.09 -3.12 8.05
C TYR A 58 -10.41 -2.55 8.56
N PHE A 59 -11.46 -2.60 7.73
CA PHE A 59 -12.81 -2.17 8.08
C PHE A 59 -13.38 -2.96 9.24
N ILE A 60 -13.29 -4.29 9.19
CA ILE A 60 -13.76 -5.17 10.28
C ILE A 60 -13.07 -4.84 11.61
N ARG A 61 -11.78 -4.50 11.56
CA ARG A 61 -10.98 -4.24 12.76
C ARG A 61 -11.22 -2.85 13.36
N ASN A 62 -11.39 -1.82 12.52
CA ASN A 62 -11.33 -0.42 12.97
C ASN A 62 -12.65 0.34 12.83
N GLY A 63 -13.64 -0.19 12.12
CA GLY A 63 -14.94 0.45 11.91
C GLY A 63 -14.91 1.60 10.90
N ILE A 64 -16.05 2.30 10.78
CA ILE A 64 -16.36 3.24 9.69
C ILE A 64 -15.44 4.45 9.67
N GLU A 65 -15.36 5.21 10.76
CA GLU A 65 -14.66 6.51 10.80
C GLU A 65 -13.17 6.36 10.48
N GLU A 66 -12.51 5.38 11.09
CA GLU A 66 -11.09 5.15 10.86
C GLU A 66 -10.84 4.60 9.45
N THR A 67 -11.73 3.76 8.93
CA THR A 67 -11.64 3.27 7.54
C THR A 67 -11.81 4.41 6.54
N LYS A 68 -12.75 5.32 6.77
CA LYS A 68 -12.94 6.52 5.94
C LYS A 68 -11.67 7.36 5.91
N ARG A 69 -11.13 7.67 7.09
CA ARG A 69 -9.89 8.45 7.24
C ARG A 69 -8.73 7.78 6.50
N ARG A 70 -8.56 6.47 6.69
CA ARG A 70 -7.47 5.70 6.06
C ARG A 70 -7.64 5.59 4.55
N TYR A 71 -8.87 5.39 4.07
CA TYR A 71 -9.20 5.34 2.65
C TYR A 71 -8.84 6.65 1.96
N LEU A 72 -9.37 7.78 2.45
CA LEU A 72 -9.12 9.11 1.87
C LEU A 72 -7.62 9.47 1.89
N TRP A 73 -6.92 9.15 2.98
CA TRP A 73 -5.47 9.37 3.07
C TRP A 73 -4.70 8.58 2.00
N GLY A 74 -5.03 7.30 1.80
CA GLY A 74 -4.38 6.47 0.79
C GLY A 74 -4.76 6.91 -0.62
N TYR A 75 -6.04 7.21 -0.84
CA TYR A 75 -6.59 7.53 -2.16
C TYR A 75 -6.00 8.82 -2.71
N ARG A 76 -5.80 9.84 -1.87
CA ARG A 76 -5.14 11.10 -2.23
C ARG A 76 -3.69 10.93 -2.69
N ARG A 77 -2.99 9.92 -2.18
CA ARG A 77 -1.59 9.63 -2.50
C ARG A 77 -1.43 8.84 -3.80
N LEU A 78 -2.49 8.24 -4.32
CA LEU A 78 -2.42 7.48 -5.56
C LEU A 78 -2.27 8.40 -6.77
N PRO A 79 -1.48 7.98 -7.77
CA PRO A 79 -1.51 8.55 -9.11
C PRO A 79 -2.94 8.52 -9.71
N ASN A 80 -3.26 9.50 -10.56
CA ASN A 80 -4.60 9.64 -11.13
C ASN A 80 -5.04 8.42 -11.95
N ASN A 81 -4.13 7.75 -12.66
CA ASN A 81 -4.43 6.53 -13.41
C ASN A 81 -4.81 5.36 -12.49
N LEU A 82 -4.35 5.35 -11.24
CA LEU A 82 -4.64 4.28 -10.27
C LEU A 82 -5.87 4.56 -9.42
N LYS A 83 -6.26 5.84 -9.27
CA LYS A 83 -7.52 6.20 -8.61
C LYS A 83 -8.74 5.60 -9.31
N GLY A 84 -8.75 5.63 -10.64
CA GLY A 84 -9.81 4.99 -11.44
C GLY A 84 -9.89 3.49 -11.18
N LEU A 85 -8.74 2.80 -11.20
CA LEU A 85 -8.68 1.37 -10.88
C LEU A 85 -9.21 1.06 -9.47
N VAL A 86 -8.82 1.82 -8.46
CA VAL A 86 -9.29 1.61 -7.08
C VAL A 86 -10.78 1.88 -6.93
N ALA A 87 -11.33 2.86 -7.67
CA ALA A 87 -12.76 3.16 -7.65
C ALA A 87 -13.62 2.03 -8.25
N GLU A 88 -13.04 1.17 -9.09
CA GLU A 88 -13.70 0.02 -9.70
C GLU A 88 -13.70 -1.23 -8.80
N PHE A 89 -13.01 -1.22 -7.66
CA PHE A 89 -12.99 -2.36 -6.77
C PHE A 89 -14.36 -2.59 -6.11
N ASP A 90 -14.82 -3.84 -6.19
CA ASP A 90 -16.05 -4.28 -5.57
C ASP A 90 -15.79 -4.96 -4.23
N TYR A 91 -16.60 -4.59 -3.23
CA TYR A 91 -16.46 -5.08 -1.87
C TYR A 91 -17.70 -5.88 -1.48
N GLN A 92 -17.49 -7.13 -1.07
CA GLN A 92 -18.57 -8.03 -0.64
C GLN A 92 -19.37 -7.49 0.54
N ASN A 93 -18.72 -6.73 1.44
CA ASN A 93 -19.40 -6.05 2.53
C ASN A 93 -20.11 -4.79 1.99
N LYS A 94 -21.45 -4.80 2.04
CA LYS A 94 -22.30 -3.71 1.53
C LYS A 94 -22.07 -2.37 2.23
N GLU A 95 -21.77 -2.39 3.53
CA GLU A 95 -21.50 -1.18 4.32
C GLU A 95 -20.16 -0.56 3.90
N LEU A 96 -19.12 -1.38 3.75
CA LEU A 96 -17.83 -0.92 3.21
C LEU A 96 -17.98 -0.40 1.78
N ALA A 97 -18.70 -1.13 0.91
CA ALA A 97 -18.95 -0.69 -0.46
C ALA A 97 -19.68 0.66 -0.50
N SER A 98 -20.65 0.88 0.41
CA SER A 98 -21.33 2.16 0.56
C SER A 98 -20.38 3.26 1.02
N LEU A 99 -19.53 2.97 2.02
CA LEU A 99 -18.53 3.91 2.53
C LEU A 99 -17.52 4.34 1.45
N VAL A 100 -17.04 3.39 0.64
CA VAL A 100 -16.09 3.69 -0.44
C VAL A 100 -16.74 4.59 -1.49
N ARG A 101 -17.99 4.33 -1.87
CA ARG A 101 -18.74 5.18 -2.82
C ARG A 101 -18.92 6.61 -2.31
N THR A 102 -19.15 6.82 -1.02
CA THR A 102 -19.23 8.18 -0.46
C THR A 102 -17.88 8.87 -0.49
N CYS A 103 -16.79 8.15 -0.25
CA CYS A 103 -15.44 8.72 -0.29
C CYS A 103 -14.97 9.13 -1.70
N ILE A 104 -15.42 8.43 -2.75
CA ILE A 104 -15.03 8.75 -4.14
C ILE A 104 -15.72 10.03 -4.64
N GLY A 105 -16.89 10.36 -4.08
CA GLY A 105 -17.62 11.59 -4.39
C GLY A 105 -17.15 12.84 -3.65
N GLU A 106 -16.16 12.72 -2.76
CA GLU A 106 -15.53 13.81 -1.98
C GLU A 106 -14.24 14.32 -2.64
#